data_AF-A0A2R6ALN2-F1
#
_entry.id   AF-A0A2R6ALN2-F1
#
_cell.length_a   1.000
_cell.length_b   1.000
_cell.length_c   1.000
_cell.angle_alpha   90.00
_cell.angle_beta   90.00
_cell.angle_gamma   90.00
#
_symmetry.space_group_name_H-M   'P 1'
#
loop_
_entity.id
_entity.type
_entity.pdbx_description
1 polymer ?
#
loop_
_entity_poly.entity_id
_entity_poly.type
_entity_poly.pdbx_seq_one_letter_code
_entity_poly.pdbx_strand_id
1 'polypeptide(L)'
;MAVNTLLPGWIPIPAPLVIVGMMAFFAGVGRTPIAVVLTVSERTGTLNLLAPSMVAVVLSYFVTGPKYTIYRSQVPNRAASPAHRGEYSVPLLTRIYVVDAMNPAVVTTALDNSVERSTT
;
A
#
# COMPACT_ATOMS: atom_id res chain seq x y z
N MET A 1 25.07 26.39 5.68
CA MET A 1 25.96 27.44 5.11
C MET A 1 25.83 27.59 3.60
N ALA A 2 25.54 26.55 2.81
CA ALA A 2 25.54 26.63 1.33
C ALA A 2 24.39 27.45 0.68
N VAL A 3 23.23 27.59 1.32
CA VAL A 3 22.09 28.34 0.73
C VAL A 3 22.36 29.86 0.75
N ASN A 4 22.95 30.38 1.82
CA ASN A 4 23.26 31.80 1.96
C ASN A 4 24.32 32.29 0.96
N THR A 5 25.21 31.39 0.50
CA THR A 5 26.20 31.69 -0.55
C THR A 5 25.61 31.70 -1.95
N LEU A 6 24.50 30.99 -2.19
CA LEU A 6 23.83 30.95 -3.49
C LEU A 6 22.75 32.03 -3.63
N LEU A 7 22.10 32.42 -2.53
CA LEU A 7 21.03 33.42 -2.50
C LEU A 7 21.21 34.35 -1.29
N PRO A 8 22.06 35.40 -1.41
CA PRO A 8 22.34 36.33 -0.32
C PRO A 8 21.07 37.11 0.06
N GLY A 9 20.73 37.10 1.36
CA GLY A 9 19.54 37.75 1.90
C GLY A 9 18.34 36.83 2.11
N TRP A 10 18.38 35.59 1.60
CA TRP A 10 17.39 34.58 1.95
C TRP A 10 17.81 33.87 3.24
N ILE A 11 17.20 34.25 4.36
CA ILE A 11 17.32 33.53 5.63
C ILE A 11 16.08 32.63 5.74
N PRO A 12 16.12 31.38 5.25
CA PRO A 12 15.01 30.47 5.48
C PRO A 12 14.96 30.15 6.98
N ILE A 13 13.81 30.39 7.59
CA ILE A 13 13.49 29.82 8.90
C ILE A 13 13.56 28.30 8.70
N PRO A 14 14.50 27.57 9.32
CA PRO A 14 14.77 26.18 8.95
C PRO A 14 13.67 25.21 9.39
N ALA A 15 12.92 25.56 10.44
CA ALA A 15 11.93 24.67 11.04
C ALA A 15 10.84 24.18 10.06
N PRO A 16 10.14 25.05 9.30
CA PRO A 16 9.18 24.60 8.27
C PRO A 16 9.76 23.65 7.23
N LEU A 17 10.98 23.91 6.76
CA LEU A 17 11.63 23.08 5.75
C LEU A 17 11.93 21.68 6.28
N VAL A 18 12.42 21.59 7.53
CA VAL A 18 12.68 20.32 8.20
C VAL A 18 11.39 19.53 8.40
N ILE A 19 10.30 20.18 8.81
CA ILE A 19 9.00 19.53 9.00
C ILE A 19 8.48 18.97 7.67
N VAL A 20 8.51 19.77 6.60
CA VAL A 20 8.09 19.33 5.26
C VAL A 20 8.97 18.18 4.75
N GLY A 21 10.28 18.26 4.94
CA GLY A 21 11.22 17.20 4.56
C GLY A 21 10.98 15.90 5.32
N MET A 22 10.72 15.98 6.63
CA MET A 22 10.36 14.83 7.46
C MET A 22 9.06 14.17 6.99
N MET A 23 8.01 14.96 6.74
CA MET A 23 6.73 14.45 6.22
C MET A 23 6.93 13.77 4.85
N ALA A 24 7.65 14.40 3.92
CA ALA A 24 7.90 13.86 2.59
C ALA A 24 8.70 12.55 2.65
N PHE A 25 9.72 12.46 3.51
CA PHE A 25 10.51 11.26 3.68
C PHE A 25 9.68 10.08 4.22
N PHE A 26 8.94 10.29 5.32
CA PHE A 26 8.13 9.23 5.91
C PHE A 26 6.98 8.78 4.99
N ALA A 27 6.33 9.72 4.30
CA ALA A 27 5.25 9.39 3.39
C ALA A 27 5.72 8.57 2.18
N GLY A 28 6.89 8.88 1.63
CA GLY A 28 7.48 8.15 0.51
C GLY A 28 7.87 6.74 0.90
N VAL A 29 8.73 6.61 1.92
CA VAL A 29 9.25 5.33 2.39
C VAL A 29 8.15 4.42 2.97
N GLY A 30 7.19 5.02 3.68
CA GLY A 30 6.07 4.32 4.32
C GLY A 30 4.87 4.05 3.42
N ARG A 31 4.77 4.67 2.22
CA ARG A 31 3.58 4.60 1.33
C ARG A 31 2.28 5.06 2.01
N THR A 32 2.36 6.03 2.91
CA THR A 32 1.23 6.48 3.76
C THR A 32 1.02 8.01 3.71
N PRO A 33 0.76 8.60 2.53
CA PRO A 33 0.75 10.07 2.36
C PRO A 33 -0.25 10.79 3.26
N ILE A 34 -1.49 10.30 3.34
CA ILE A 34 -2.55 10.94 4.14
C ILE A 34 -2.26 10.81 5.64
N ALA A 35 -1.87 9.61 6.09
CA ALA A 35 -1.63 9.34 7.50
C ALA A 35 -0.44 10.14 8.04
N VAL A 36 0.63 10.30 7.24
CA VAL A 36 1.81 11.08 7.65
C VAL A 36 1.48 12.57 7.74
N VAL A 37 0.80 13.15 6.74
CA VAL A 37 0.40 14.57 6.78
C VAL A 37 -0.47 14.84 8.00
N LEU A 38 -1.47 14.00 8.27
CA LEU A 38 -2.39 14.21 9.39
C LEU A 38 -1.69 14.01 10.74
N THR A 39 -0.93 12.92 10.91
CA THR A 39 -0.23 12.62 12.17
C THR A 39 0.78 13.71 12.51
N VAL A 40 1.60 14.14 11.55
CA VAL A 40 2.62 15.14 11.83
C VAL A 40 1.97 16.52 12.02
N SER A 41 0.94 16.87 11.25
CA SER A 41 0.24 18.16 11.42
C SER A 41 -0.41 18.27 12.80
N GLU A 42 -1.01 17.17 13.28
CA GLU A 42 -1.55 17.07 14.64
C GLU A 42 -0.46 17.27 15.69
N ARG A 43 0.68 16.57 15.55
CA ARG A 43 1.80 16.69 16.52
C ARG A 43 2.47 18.05 16.50
N THR A 44 2.46 18.73 15.36
CA THR A 44 3.02 20.09 15.22
C THR A 44 2.01 21.16 15.65
N GLY A 45 0.73 20.79 15.86
CA GLY A 45 -0.33 21.70 16.28
C GLY A 45 -0.64 22.81 15.27
N THR A 46 -0.27 22.64 14.00
CA THR A 46 -0.46 23.67 12.96
C THR A 46 -0.72 23.06 11.59
N LEU A 47 -1.67 23.66 10.87
CA LEU A 47 -2.03 23.31 9.50
C LEU A 47 -1.45 24.28 8.46
N ASN A 48 -0.73 25.33 8.89
CA ASN A 48 -0.16 26.32 7.97
C ASN A 48 0.82 25.70 6.96
N LEU A 49 1.42 24.56 7.30
CA LEU A 49 2.35 23.82 6.45
C LEU A 49 1.67 22.70 5.65
N LEU A 50 0.35 22.61 5.65
CA LEU A 50 -0.39 21.54 4.99
C LEU A 50 -0.24 21.60 3.46
N ALA A 51 -0.48 22.76 2.85
CA ALA A 51 -0.33 22.94 1.41
C ALA A 51 1.09 22.60 0.90
N PRO A 52 2.18 23.17 1.45
CA PRO A 52 3.53 22.84 0.99
C PRO A 52 3.93 21.39 1.30
N SER A 53 3.46 20.81 2.41
CA SER A 53 3.78 19.41 2.74
C SER A 53 3.06 18.41 1.82
N MET A 54 1.81 18.67 1.43
CA MET A 54 1.09 17.81 0.50
C MET A 54 1.78 17.71 -0.86
N VAL A 55 2.28 18.83 -1.39
CA VAL A 55 3.03 18.83 -2.66
C VAL A 55 4.31 17.99 -2.52
N ALA A 56 5.10 18.22 -1.47
CA ALA A 56 6.33 17.48 -1.23
C ALA A 56 6.09 15.97 -1.01
N VAL A 57 5.04 15.62 -0.27
CA VAL A 57 4.62 14.24 0.00
C VAL A 57 4.20 13.52 -1.28
N VAL A 58 3.40 14.16 -2.13
CA VAL A 58 2.97 13.59 -3.41
C VAL A 58 4.18 13.34 -4.32
N LEU A 59 5.07 14.32 -4.44
CA LEU A 59 6.31 14.17 -5.22
C LEU A 59 7.16 13.00 -4.69
N SER A 60 7.38 12.93 -3.37
CA SER A 60 8.11 11.84 -2.74
C SER A 60 7.47 10.46 -2.98
N TYR A 61 6.14 10.38 -2.90
CA TYR A 61 5.38 9.17 -3.16
C TYR A 61 5.56 8.68 -4.61
N PHE A 62 5.49 9.59 -5.59
CA PHE A 62 5.72 9.26 -7.00
C PHE A 62 7.17 8.85 -7.28
N VAL A 63 8.15 9.58 -6.75
CA VAL A 63 9.58 9.29 -6.95
C VAL A 63 9.96 7.94 -6.34
N THR A 64 9.42 7.60 -5.17
CA THR A 64 9.68 6.31 -4.51
C THR A 64 9.07 5.14 -5.31
N GLY A 65 7.97 5.39 -6.04
CA GLY A 65 7.31 4.41 -6.89
C GLY A 65 6.77 3.19 -6.14
N PRO A 66 6.19 2.19 -6.84
CA PRO A 66 5.50 1.05 -6.24
C PRO A 66 6.43 -0.04 -5.67
N LYS A 67 7.74 0.03 -5.96
CA LYS A 67 8.71 -1.01 -5.60
C LYS A 67 9.36 -0.82 -4.22
N TYR A 68 9.58 0.42 -3.80
CA TYR A 68 10.35 0.71 -2.59
C TYR A 68 9.42 1.07 -1.43
N THR A 69 9.55 0.35 -0.31
CA THR A 69 8.89 0.64 0.96
C THR A 69 9.62 -0.07 2.10
N ILE A 70 9.56 0.46 3.32
CA ILE A 70 10.08 -0.21 4.52
C ILE A 70 9.24 -1.42 4.95
N TYR A 71 7.98 -1.49 4.54
CA TYR A 71 7.07 -2.54 4.94
C TYR A 71 7.17 -3.75 4.00
N ARG A 72 7.91 -4.79 4.42
CA ARG A 72 8.12 -6.00 3.61
C ARG A 72 6.83 -6.74 3.23
N SER A 73 5.82 -6.68 4.10
CA SER A 73 4.52 -7.33 3.88
C SER A 73 3.48 -6.42 3.21
N GLN A 74 3.87 -5.22 2.77
CA GLN A 74 2.97 -4.30 2.10
C GLN A 74 2.64 -4.82 0.71
N VAL A 75 1.35 -5.11 0.48
CA VAL A 75 0.84 -5.48 -0.84
C VAL A 75 0.70 -4.25 -1.75
N PRO A 76 0.77 -4.40 -3.09
CA PRO A 76 0.75 -3.27 -4.02
C PRO A 76 -0.52 -2.40 -3.95
N ASN A 77 -1.67 -3.02 -3.70
CA ASN A 77 -2.97 -2.35 -3.64
C ASN A 77 -3.94 -3.10 -2.74
N ARG A 78 -5.11 -2.49 -2.48
CA ARG A 78 -6.18 -3.04 -1.63
C ARG A 78 -6.70 -4.38 -2.14
N ALA A 79 -6.78 -4.58 -3.46
CA ALA A 79 -7.28 -5.81 -4.08
C ALA A 79 -6.32 -7.01 -3.90
N ALA A 80 -5.02 -6.76 -3.86
CA ALA A 80 -4.01 -7.77 -3.58
C ALA A 80 -3.97 -8.19 -2.10
N SER A 81 -4.68 -7.47 -1.21
CA SER A 81 -4.70 -7.76 0.21
C SER A 81 -5.61 -8.97 0.50
N PRO A 82 -5.12 -10.00 1.22
CA PRO A 82 -5.95 -11.11 1.67
C PRO A 82 -7.19 -10.68 2.48
N ALA A 83 -7.09 -9.56 3.21
CA ALA A 83 -8.17 -9.02 4.02
C ALA A 83 -9.40 -8.60 3.21
N HIS A 84 -9.22 -8.27 1.93
CA HIS A 84 -10.31 -7.82 1.05
C HIS A 84 -10.78 -8.90 0.06
N ARG A 85 -10.33 -10.16 0.20
CA ARG A 85 -10.75 -11.26 -0.69
C ARG A 85 -12.27 -11.43 -0.74
N GLY A 86 -12.94 -11.24 0.39
CA GLY A 86 -14.41 -11.26 0.45
C GLY A 86 -15.06 -10.21 -0.44
N GLU A 87 -14.53 -8.98 -0.42
CA GLU A 87 -15.06 -7.84 -1.18
C GLU A 87 -14.85 -7.99 -2.69
N TYR A 88 -13.71 -8.56 -3.11
CA TYR A 88 -13.36 -8.66 -4.53
C TYR A 88 -13.68 -10.01 -5.19
N SER A 89 -13.51 -11.14 -4.48
CA SER A 89 -13.62 -12.48 -5.08
C SER A 89 -15.03 -13.05 -4.98
N VAL A 90 -15.72 -12.86 -3.85
CA VAL A 90 -17.04 -13.46 -3.61
C VAL A 90 -18.09 -12.98 -4.63
N PRO A 91 -18.20 -11.69 -4.97
CA PRO A 91 -19.18 -11.24 -5.96
C PRO A 91 -18.98 -11.87 -7.34
N LEU A 92 -17.73 -12.18 -7.71
CA LEU A 92 -17.43 -12.89 -8.95
C LEU A 92 -17.85 -14.36 -8.86
N LEU A 93 -17.54 -15.03 -7.75
CA LEU A 93 -17.92 -16.43 -7.52
C LEU A 93 -19.44 -16.63 -7.47
N THR A 94 -20.21 -15.65 -6.97
CA THR A 94 -21.68 -15.71 -6.97
C THR A 94 -22.28 -15.68 -8.39
N ARG A 95 -21.52 -15.23 -9.40
CA ARG A 95 -21.98 -15.15 -10.79
C ARG A 95 -21.60 -16.37 -11.64
N ILE A 96 -20.70 -17.23 -11.14
CA ILE A 96 -20.20 -18.39 -11.88
C ILE A 96 -20.97 -19.63 -11.43
N TYR A 97 -21.51 -20.40 -12.37
CA TYR A 97 -22.14 -21.67 -12.02
C TYR A 97 -21.09 -22.75 -11.76
N VAL A 98 -21.33 -23.58 -10.75
CA VAL A 98 -20.40 -24.67 -10.36
C VAL A 98 -20.17 -25.63 -11.53
N VAL A 99 -21.21 -25.91 -12.32
CA VAL A 99 -21.13 -26.81 -13.47
C VAL A 99 -20.12 -26.34 -14.53
N ASP A 100 -19.91 -25.03 -14.65
CA ASP A 100 -18.99 -24.44 -15.63
C ASP A 100 -17.52 -24.46 -15.16
N ALA A 101 -17.29 -24.57 -13.86
CA ALA A 101 -15.96 -24.46 -13.25
C ALA A 101 -15.45 -25.78 -12.62
N MET A 102 -16.35 -26.72 -12.32
CA MET A 102 -15.97 -28.01 -11.70
C MET A 102 -15.26 -28.91 -12.71
N ASN A 103 -14.31 -29.72 -12.24
CA ASN A 103 -13.77 -30.83 -13.03
C ASN A 103 -14.70 -32.04 -12.88
N PRO A 104 -15.42 -32.47 -13.94
CA PRO A 104 -16.36 -33.59 -13.85
C PRO A 104 -15.65 -34.96 -13.78
N ALA A 105 -14.37 -35.05 -14.15
CA ALA A 105 -13.59 -36.29 -14.11
C ALA A 105 -13.04 -36.54 -12.69
N VAL A 106 -13.94 -36.92 -11.77
CA VAL A 106 -13.57 -37.27 -10.39
C VAL A 106 -13.42 -38.78 -10.27
N VAL A 107 -12.33 -39.23 -9.67
CA VAL A 107 -12.15 -40.65 -9.32
C VAL A 107 -13.07 -40.96 -8.15
N THR A 108 -14.10 -41.78 -8.39
CA THR A 108 -15.03 -42.22 -7.35
C THR A 108 -14.75 -43.66 -6.97
N THR A 109 -14.65 -43.93 -5.67
CA THR A 109 -14.62 -45.29 -5.14
C THR A 109 -16.01 -45.65 -4.63
N ALA A 110 -16.65 -46.64 -5.23
CA ALA A 110 -17.87 -47.23 -4.71
C ALA A 110 -17.55 -48.27 -3.61
N LEU A 111 -18.50 -48.49 -2.69
CA LEU A 111 -18.31 -49.34 -1.50
C LEU A 111 -18.07 -50.84 -1.85
N ASP A 112 -18.36 -51.23 -3.09
CA ASP A 112 -18.16 -52.56 -3.66
C ASP A 112 -16.76 -52.78 -4.26
N ASN A 113 -15.94 -51.72 -4.36
CA ASN A 113 -14.58 -51.83 -4.87
C ASN A 113 -13.64 -52.43 -3.82
N SER A 114 -13.08 -53.60 -4.13
CA SER A 114 -12.10 -54.29 -3.27
C SER A 114 -10.82 -53.46 -3.07
N VAL A 115 -10.24 -53.56 -1.87
CA VAL A 115 -9.13 -52.73 -1.36
C VAL A 115 -7.88 -52.73 -2.27
N GLU A 116 -7.69 -53.81 -3.06
CA GLU A 116 -6.59 -53.96 -4.00
C GLU A 116 -6.62 -52.95 -5.18
N ARG A 117 -7.80 -52.44 -5.57
CA ARG A 117 -7.94 -51.52 -6.71
C ARG A 117 -7.68 -50.05 -6.35
N SER A 118 -7.58 -49.72 -5.07
CA SER A 118 -7.49 -48.34 -4.57
C SER A 118 -6.07 -47.88 -4.25
N THR A 119 -5.05 -48.69 -4.54
CA THR A 119 -3.62 -48.43 -4.20
C THR A 119 -2.71 -48.22 -5.42
N THR A 120 -3.26 -48.17 -6.64
CA THR A 120 -2.53 -47.81 -7.88
C THR A 120 -3.08 -46.51 -8.43
#